data_AF-A0A3D8JVZ0-F1
#
_entry.id   AF-A0A3D8JVZ0-F1
#
_cell.length_a   1.000
_cell.length_b   1.000
_cell.length_c   1.000
_cell.angle_alpha   90.00
_cell.angle_beta   90.00
_cell.angle_gamma   90.00
#
_symmetry.space_group_name_H-M   'P 1'
#
loop_
_entity.id
_entity.type
_entity.pdbx_description
1 polymer ?
#
loop_
_entity_poly.entity_id
_entity_poly.type
_entity_poly.pdbx_seq_one_letter_code
_entity_poly.pdbx_strand_id
1 'polypeptide(L)'
;SKLAGGHLDLHSRNSSIDLPLLAQWAADAGGSDALQAEIRAANTSQQALALASNQGVPLGDVVCRHARDVAKDIVPSEVAVEVFAIDREGRFVGVAR
;
A
#
# COMPACT_ATOMS: atom_id res chain seq x y z
N SER A 1 3.26 2.58 0.56
CA SER A 1 3.77 1.74 1.66
C SER A 1 4.71 2.47 2.63
N LYS A 2 5.35 3.59 2.24
CA LYS A 2 6.11 4.47 3.16
C LYS A 2 5.39 5.79 3.42
N LEU A 3 5.05 6.52 2.35
CA LEU A 3 4.12 7.66 2.42
C LEU A 3 2.78 7.27 3.03
N ALA A 4 2.24 6.10 2.66
CA ALA A 4 1.02 5.56 3.26
C ALA A 4 1.11 5.37 4.79
N GLY A 5 2.31 5.20 5.33
CA GLY A 5 2.59 5.14 6.76
C GLY A 5 3.21 6.44 7.30
N GLY A 6 3.01 7.59 6.63
CA GLY A 6 3.48 8.90 7.08
C GLY A 6 4.96 9.22 6.84
N HIS A 7 5.73 8.34 6.18
CA HIS A 7 7.16 8.58 5.94
C HIS A 7 7.38 9.35 4.64
N LEU A 8 7.92 10.57 4.75
CA LEU A 8 8.28 11.43 3.62
C LEU A 8 9.59 11.02 2.93
N ASP A 9 10.50 10.34 3.66
CA ASP A 9 11.70 9.76 3.07
C ASP A 9 11.38 8.41 2.41
N LEU A 10 11.45 8.41 1.07
CA LEU A 10 11.15 7.27 0.22
C LEU A 10 12.39 6.39 -0.06
N HIS A 11 13.59 6.76 0.38
CA HIS A 11 14.80 5.98 0.11
C HIS A 11 14.66 4.54 0.61
N SER A 12 14.87 3.57 -0.28
CA SER A 12 14.66 2.13 -0.03
C SER A 12 15.43 1.58 1.17
N ARG A 13 16.56 2.21 1.54
CA ARG A 13 17.38 1.83 2.71
C ARG A 13 16.81 2.25 4.07
N ASN A 14 15.93 3.25 4.14
CA ASN A 14 15.64 3.93 5.42
C ASN A 14 14.20 3.82 5.90
N SER A 15 13.35 3.07 5.19
CA SER A 15 11.97 2.83 5.63
C SER A 15 11.53 1.44 5.19
N SER A 16 11.58 0.50 6.11
CA SER A 16 10.96 -0.81 5.95
C SER A 16 9.44 -0.65 5.93
N ILE A 17 8.77 -1.41 5.08
CA ILE A 17 7.31 -1.43 5.02
C ILE A 17 6.80 -2.30 6.16
N ASP A 18 5.80 -1.83 6.89
CA ASP A 18 5.16 -2.55 7.98
C ASP A 18 4.18 -3.59 7.41
N LEU A 19 4.60 -4.86 7.39
CA LEU A 19 3.78 -5.99 6.94
C LEU A 19 2.56 -6.24 7.85
N PRO A 20 2.67 -6.18 9.19
CA PRO A 20 1.51 -6.13 10.07
C PRO A 20 0.47 -5.08 9.69
N LEU A 21 0.90 -3.85 9.35
CA LEU A 21 0.00 -2.80 8.90
C LEU A 21 -0.67 -3.16 7.56
N LEU A 22 0.08 -3.72 6.60
CA LEU A 22 -0.52 -4.20 5.35
C LEU A 22 -1.55 -5.32 5.58
N ALA A 23 -1.32 -6.20 6.54
CA ALA A 23 -2.29 -7.24 6.89
C ALA A 23 -3.57 -6.63 7.50
N GLN A 24 -3.44 -5.61 8.34
CA GLN A 24 -4.60 -4.89 8.87
C GLN A 24 -5.40 -4.23 7.74
N TRP A 25 -4.74 -3.52 6.84
CA TRP A 25 -5.40 -2.90 5.68
C TRP A 25 -6.02 -3.92 4.72
N ALA A 26 -5.43 -5.10 4.60
CA ALA A 26 -6.05 -6.20 3.85
C ALA A 26 -7.33 -6.67 4.55
N ALA A 27 -7.32 -6.80 5.88
CA ALA A 27 -8.52 -7.14 6.66
C ALA A 27 -9.64 -6.10 6.46
N ASP A 28 -9.30 -4.82 6.58
CA ASP A 28 -10.24 -3.70 6.39
C ASP A 28 -10.84 -3.68 4.97
N ALA A 29 -10.11 -4.23 3.99
CA ALA A 29 -10.54 -4.38 2.60
C ALA A 29 -11.23 -5.73 2.30
N GLY A 30 -11.61 -6.52 3.32
CA GLY A 30 -12.33 -7.79 3.18
C GLY A 30 -11.43 -9.03 3.07
N GLY A 31 -10.15 -8.90 3.39
CA GLY A 31 -9.19 -10.00 3.40
C GLY A 31 -9.43 -11.00 4.53
N SER A 32 -9.40 -12.28 4.18
CA SER A 32 -9.55 -13.39 5.14
C SER A 32 -8.42 -13.42 6.17
N ASP A 33 -8.66 -14.05 7.33
CA ASP A 33 -7.62 -14.24 8.34
C ASP A 33 -6.41 -15.03 7.80
N ALA A 34 -6.65 -15.95 6.87
CA ALA A 34 -5.59 -16.69 6.18
C ALA A 34 -4.73 -15.75 5.32
N LEU A 35 -5.34 -14.87 4.52
CA LEU A 35 -4.62 -13.86 3.74
C LEU A 35 -3.79 -12.94 4.66
N GLN A 36 -4.38 -12.49 5.76
CA GLN A 36 -3.68 -11.63 6.70
C GLN A 36 -2.45 -12.35 7.29
N ALA A 37 -2.57 -13.63 7.63
CA ALA A 37 -1.44 -14.44 8.10
C ALA A 37 -0.34 -14.59 7.03
N GLU A 38 -0.72 -14.85 5.78
CA GLU A 38 0.22 -14.91 4.65
C GLU A 38 0.94 -13.57 4.42
N ILE A 39 0.23 -12.45 4.52
CA ILE A 39 0.81 -11.10 4.39
C ILE A 39 1.80 -10.83 5.52
N ARG A 40 1.47 -11.17 6.77
CA ARG A 40 2.39 -11.01 7.92
C ARG A 40 3.66 -11.84 7.77
N ALA A 41 3.56 -13.01 7.12
CA ALA A 41 4.67 -13.90 6.85
C ALA A 41 5.45 -13.57 5.56
N ALA A 42 5.02 -12.58 4.77
CA ALA A 42 5.69 -12.22 3.54
C ALA A 42 7.10 -11.63 3.80
N ASN A 43 8.00 -11.75 2.83
CA ASN A 43 9.34 -11.18 2.92
C ASN A 43 9.40 -9.74 2.37
N THR A 44 8.45 -9.38 1.50
CA THR A 44 8.41 -8.07 0.85
C THR A 44 6.98 -7.56 0.72
N SER A 45 6.82 -6.24 0.61
CA SER A 45 5.51 -5.66 0.30
C SER A 45 5.00 -6.03 -1.08
N GLN A 46 5.89 -6.29 -2.05
CA GLN A 46 5.51 -6.75 -3.39
C GLN A 46 4.84 -8.11 -3.30
N GLN A 47 5.41 -9.02 -2.49
CA GLN A 47 4.78 -10.31 -2.19
C GLN A 47 3.43 -10.13 -1.49
N ALA A 48 3.32 -9.26 -0.47
CA ALA A 48 2.05 -8.98 0.21
C ALA A 48 0.96 -8.47 -0.76
N LEU A 49 1.31 -7.54 -1.66
CA LEU A 49 0.41 -7.04 -2.69
C LEU A 49 -0.03 -8.14 -3.67
N ALA A 50 0.90 -9.01 -4.08
CA ALA A 50 0.59 -10.14 -4.95
C ALA A 50 -0.35 -11.15 -4.27
N LEU A 51 -0.11 -11.48 -2.99
CA LEU A 51 -0.98 -12.36 -2.19
C LEU A 51 -2.41 -11.80 -2.12
N ALA A 52 -2.56 -10.51 -1.80
CA ALA A 52 -3.86 -9.86 -1.74
C ALA A 52 -4.56 -9.86 -3.11
N SER A 53 -3.84 -9.51 -4.18
CA SER A 53 -4.37 -9.50 -5.55
C SER A 53 -4.86 -10.89 -5.99
N ASN A 54 -4.11 -11.95 -5.68
CA ASN A 54 -4.48 -13.33 -5.99
C ASN A 54 -5.78 -13.76 -5.28
N GLN A 55 -6.12 -13.13 -4.16
CA GLN A 55 -7.36 -13.38 -3.42
C GLN A 55 -8.45 -12.33 -3.71
N GLY A 56 -8.25 -11.46 -4.71
CA GLY A 56 -9.22 -10.43 -5.09
C GLY A 56 -9.32 -9.25 -4.12
N VAL A 57 -8.37 -9.10 -3.20
CA VAL A 57 -8.34 -7.99 -2.23
C VAL A 57 -7.54 -6.82 -2.82
N PRO A 58 -8.14 -5.62 -2.96
CA PRO A 58 -7.52 -4.48 -3.63
C PRO A 58 -6.53 -3.73 -2.73
N LEU A 59 -5.59 -4.46 -2.10
CA LEU A 59 -4.65 -3.90 -1.12
C LEU A 59 -3.77 -2.78 -1.72
N GLY A 60 -3.42 -2.87 -2.99
CA GLY A 60 -2.64 -1.81 -3.65
C GLY A 60 -3.40 -0.48 -3.72
N ASP A 61 -4.70 -0.50 -4.00
CA ASP A 61 -5.53 0.71 -3.99
C ASP A 61 -5.66 1.27 -2.57
N VAL A 62 -5.77 0.40 -1.55
CA VAL A 62 -5.77 0.81 -0.13
C VAL A 62 -4.48 1.55 0.20
N VAL A 63 -3.34 0.98 -0.17
CA VAL A 63 -2.02 1.62 0.04
C VAL A 63 -1.93 2.96 -0.70
N CYS A 64 -2.44 3.05 -1.93
CA CYS A 64 -2.47 4.30 -2.68
C CYS A 64 -3.36 5.36 -2.02
N ARG A 65 -4.52 4.98 -1.46
CA ARG A 65 -5.41 5.91 -0.74
C ARG A 65 -4.72 6.50 0.48
N HIS A 66 -4.13 5.66 1.34
CA HIS A 66 -3.39 6.15 2.50
C HIS A 66 -2.22 7.07 2.11
N ALA A 67 -1.48 6.73 1.05
CA ALA A 67 -0.40 7.59 0.56
C ALA A 67 -0.92 8.92 0.01
N ARG A 68 -2.07 8.91 -0.68
CA ARG A 68 -2.71 10.11 -1.19
C ARG A 68 -3.19 11.01 -0.05
N ASP A 69 -3.82 10.44 0.96
CA ASP A 69 -4.35 11.21 2.09
C ASP A 69 -3.21 11.91 2.85
N VAL A 70 -2.09 11.21 3.09
CA VAL A 70 -0.87 11.84 3.64
C VAL A 70 -0.33 12.95 2.73
N ALA A 71 -0.33 12.76 1.41
CA ALA A 71 0.13 13.80 0.48
C ALA A 71 -0.82 15.01 0.45
N LYS A 72 -2.13 14.78 0.56
CA LYS A 72 -3.17 15.83 0.62
C LYS A 72 -3.06 16.69 1.87
N ASP A 73 -2.60 16.14 2.99
CA ASP A 73 -2.37 16.90 4.22
C ASP A 73 -1.16 17.87 4.11
N ILE A 74 -0.33 17.70 3.08
CA ILE A 74 0.89 18.51 2.86
C ILE A 74 0.64 19.63 1.85
N VAL A 75 -0.20 19.38 0.84
CA VAL A 75 -0.45 20.33 -0.25
C VAL A 75 -1.71 21.18 0.03
N PRO A 76 -1.81 22.39 -0.55
CA PRO A 76 -3.05 23.16 -0.51
C PRO A 76 -4.24 22.40 -1.09
N SER A 77 -5.44 22.68 -0.60
CA SER A 77 -6.66 21.94 -0.96
C SER A 77 -7.06 22.05 -2.44
N GLU A 78 -6.54 23.06 -3.13
CA GLU A 78 -6.74 23.32 -4.56
C GLU A 78 -5.89 22.37 -5.43
N VAL A 79 -4.90 21.69 -4.85
CA VAL A 79 -4.03 20.75 -5.56
C VAL A 79 -4.67 19.37 -5.58
N ALA A 80 -5.06 18.92 -6.78
CA ALA A 80 -5.47 17.54 -6.99
C ALA A 80 -4.25 16.59 -6.89
N VAL A 81 -4.40 15.51 -6.11
CA VAL A 81 -3.34 14.51 -5.91
C VAL A 81 -3.86 13.15 -6.33
N GLU A 82 -3.20 12.52 -7.29
CA GLU A 82 -3.40 11.13 -7.66
C GLU A 82 -2.16 10.31 -7.29
N VAL A 83 -2.37 9.07 -6.84
CA VAL A 83 -1.28 8.15 -6.48
C VAL A 83 -1.42 6.87 -7.27
N PHE A 84 -0.32 6.47 -7.93
CA PHE A 84 -0.19 5.22 -8.64
C PHE A 84 0.94 4.40 -8.05
N ALA A 85 0.70 3.12 -7.81
CA ALA A 85 1.73 2.17 -7.45
C ALA A 85 2.04 1.28 -8.65
N ILE A 86 3.32 1.15 -8.97
CA ILE A 86 3.82 0.30 -10.07
C ILE A 86 4.79 -0.75 -9.52
N ASP A 87 4.75 -1.95 -10.08
CA ASP A 87 5.74 -2.99 -9.83
C ASP A 87 7.01 -2.80 -10.67
N ARG A 88 7.96 -3.72 -10.53
CA ARG A 88 9.24 -3.68 -11.27
C ARG A 88 9.10 -4.00 -12.75
N GLU A 89 7.99 -4.60 -13.16
CA GLU A 89 7.67 -4.93 -14.55
C GLU A 89 6.84 -3.82 -15.21
N GLY A 90 6.58 -2.72 -14.50
CA GLY A 90 5.82 -1.57 -14.97
C GLY A 90 4.31 -1.75 -14.91
N ARG A 91 3.80 -2.78 -14.23
CA ARG A 91 2.35 -2.98 -14.07
C ARG A 91 1.82 -2.13 -12.94
N PHE A 92 0.64 -1.56 -13.15
CA PHE A 92 -0.11 -0.93 -12.06
C PHE A 92 -0.55 -1.98 -11.06
N VAL A 93 -0.16 -1.79 -9.80
CA VAL A 93 -0.57 -2.63 -8.68
C VAL A 93 -1.55 -1.93 -7.75
N GLY A 94 -1.78 -0.63 -7.95
CA GLY A 94 -2.83 0.10 -7.25
C GLY A 94 -2.94 1.55 -7.69
N VAL A 95 -4.09 2.16 -7.42
CA VAL A 95 -4.41 3.54 -7.76
C VAL A 95 -5.33 4.20 -6.74
N ALA A 96 -5.14 5.50 -6.53
CA ALA A 96 -6.09 6.38 -5.84
C ALA A 96 -6.16 7.71 -6.59
N ARG A 97 -7.37 8.10 -7.00
CA ARG A 97 -7.68 9.36 -7.69
C ARG A 97 -8.65 10.15 -6.84
#